data_AF-A0A0C9VZP8-F1
#
_entry.id   AF-A0A0C9VZP8-F1
#
_cell.length_a   1.000
_cell.length_b   1.000
_cell.length_c   1.000
_cell.angle_alpha   90.00
_cell.angle_beta   90.00
_cell.angle_gamma   90.00
#
_symmetry.space_group_name_H-M   'P 1'
#
loop_
_entity.id
_entity.type
_entity.pdbx_description
1 polymer ?
#
loop_
_entity_poly.entity_id
_entity_poly.type
_entity_poly.pdbx_seq_one_letter_code
_entity_poly.pdbx_strand_id
1 'polypeptide(L)'
;MRLLFRLFSGPRARQLVGPPHPISHIRPVLYDTASRMGNDQSHPYSLMEFSEGWEDHGNLQLRMEQERLYLFNHTFWLDSNTRFLQGKEEALQRWEANGDKSPESKEVVLSEFYSQWSIQEASRQAKYTKEWNKRNRLVIKLAMGHQIRLWKESLTKALLGQ
;
A
#
# COMPACT_ATOMS: atom_id res chain seq x y z
N MET A 1 -37.26 13.52 1.34
CA MET A 1 -36.14 13.83 0.44
C MET A 1 -34.98 12.89 0.72
N ARG A 2 -34.62 11.99 -0.21
CA ARG A 2 -33.47 11.08 -0.10
C ARG A 2 -32.32 11.65 -0.92
N LEU A 3 -31.27 12.12 -0.25
CA LEU A 3 -30.02 12.53 -0.89
C LEU A 3 -29.23 11.28 -1.28
N LEU A 4 -29.31 10.90 -2.56
CA LEU A 4 -28.44 9.90 -3.16
C LEU A 4 -27.08 10.56 -3.46
N PHE A 5 -26.09 10.30 -2.62
CA PHE A 5 -24.68 10.52 -2.97
C PHE A 5 -24.32 9.54 -4.10
N ARG A 6 -24.46 9.99 -5.35
CA ARG A 6 -23.81 9.32 -6.48
C ARG A 6 -22.30 9.56 -6.34
N LEU A 7 -21.59 8.53 -5.90
CA LEU A 7 -20.14 8.44 -6.06
C LEU A 7 -19.86 8.50 -7.57
N PHE A 8 -19.22 9.57 -8.02
CA PHE A 8 -18.83 9.75 -9.41
C PHE A 8 -17.83 8.65 -9.81
N SER A 9 -18.29 7.68 -10.59
CA SER A 9 -17.45 6.70 -11.28
C SER A 9 -16.87 7.39 -12.52
N GLY A 10 -15.71 8.04 -12.38
CA GLY A 10 -14.86 8.38 -13.52
C GLY A 10 -14.37 7.11 -14.25
N PRO A 11 -13.69 7.23 -15.42
CA PRO A 11 -13.10 6.07 -16.08
C PRO A 11 -12.24 5.32 -15.07
N ARG A 12 -12.65 4.09 -14.76
CA ARG A 12 -12.01 3.27 -13.73
C ARG A 12 -10.63 2.92 -14.26
N ALA A 13 -9.58 3.61 -13.80
CA ALA A 13 -8.24 3.06 -13.83
C ALA A 13 -8.35 1.66 -13.22
N ARG A 14 -8.14 0.62 -14.04
CA ARG A 14 -8.25 -0.76 -13.56
C ARG A 14 -7.08 -0.96 -12.62
N GLN A 15 -7.33 -0.91 -11.31
CA GLN A 15 -6.35 -1.34 -10.33
C GLN A 15 -6.16 -2.84 -10.51
N LEU A 16 -5.09 -3.21 -11.22
CA LEU A 16 -4.72 -4.60 -11.40
C LEU A 16 -4.02 -5.03 -10.12
N VAL A 17 -4.65 -5.94 -9.37
CA VAL A 17 -4.09 -6.43 -8.12
C VAL A 17 -3.30 -7.70 -8.41
N GLY A 18 -1.99 -7.68 -8.16
CA GLY A 18 -1.13 -8.84 -8.37
C GLY A 18 -1.30 -9.95 -7.32
N PRO A 19 -0.62 -11.10 -7.50
CA PRO A 19 -0.64 -12.19 -6.54
C PRO A 19 -0.09 -11.74 -5.17
N PRO A 20 -0.57 -12.33 -4.05
CA PRO A 20 -0.07 -11.99 -2.73
C PRO A 20 1.41 -12.36 -2.60
N HIS A 21 2.21 -11.49 -1.98
CA HIS A 21 3.61 -11.76 -1.72
C HIS A 21 3.77 -12.92 -0.71
N PRO A 22 4.70 -13.88 -0.90
CA PRO A 22 4.80 -15.10 -0.08
C PRO A 22 5.07 -14.86 1.41
N ILE A 23 5.76 -13.78 1.75
CA ILE A 23 6.10 -13.43 3.15
C ILE A 23 5.13 -12.39 3.74
N SER A 24 4.99 -11.22 3.10
CA SER A 24 4.13 -10.14 3.61
C SER A 24 2.63 -10.37 3.38
N HIS A 25 2.22 -11.27 2.48
CA HIS A 25 0.83 -11.51 2.06
C HIS A 25 0.10 -10.26 1.52
N ILE A 26 0.80 -9.14 1.36
CA ILE A 26 0.29 -7.91 0.78
C ILE A 26 0.24 -8.07 -0.73
N ARG A 27 -0.86 -7.60 -1.33
CA ARG A 27 -1.05 -7.63 -2.78
C ARG A 27 -0.55 -6.33 -3.41
N PRO A 28 0.29 -6.39 -4.45
CA PRO A 28 0.70 -5.21 -5.20
C PRO A 28 -0.46 -4.62 -5.96
N VAL A 29 -0.68 -3.32 -5.74
CA VAL A 29 -1.54 -2.50 -6.60
C VAL A 29 -0.70 -2.12 -7.80
N LEU A 30 -1.00 -2.70 -8.96
CA LEU A 30 -0.43 -2.29 -10.23
C LEU A 30 -1.30 -1.14 -10.74
N TYR A 31 -0.70 0.04 -10.78
CA TYR A 31 -1.31 1.19 -11.43
C TYR A 31 -1.22 0.97 -12.96
N ASP A 32 -2.31 1.28 -13.68
CA ASP A 32 -2.56 0.94 -15.10
C ASP A 32 -1.54 1.56 -16.09
N THR A 33 -0.53 2.27 -15.61
CA THR A 33 0.60 2.73 -16.43
C THR A 33 1.40 1.57 -17.03
N ALA A 34 1.40 0.40 -16.38
CA ALA A 34 2.16 -0.76 -16.84
C ALA A 34 1.41 -1.67 -17.85
N SER A 35 0.08 -1.58 -17.99
CA SER A 35 -0.69 -2.54 -18.82
C SER A 35 -0.87 -2.12 -20.28
N ARG A 36 -0.47 -0.89 -20.64
CA ARG A 36 -0.40 -0.44 -22.04
C ARG A 36 0.98 -0.64 -22.68
N MET A 37 1.87 -1.41 -22.05
CA MET A 37 3.23 -1.75 -22.53
C MET A 37 3.23 -2.70 -23.74
N GLY A 38 2.42 -2.42 -24.76
CA GLY A 38 2.62 -2.94 -26.10
C GLY A 38 3.52 -1.97 -26.87
N ASN A 39 4.79 -2.33 -27.04
CA ASN A 39 5.76 -1.77 -28.00
C ASN A 39 6.32 -0.35 -27.77
N ASP A 40 6.91 -0.04 -26.61
CA ASP A 40 7.85 1.09 -26.57
C ASP A 40 9.04 0.80 -25.64
N GLN A 41 10.04 0.12 -26.21
CA GLN A 41 11.12 -0.58 -25.49
C GLN A 41 12.44 0.21 -25.39
N SER A 42 12.45 1.55 -25.56
CA SER A 42 13.71 2.30 -25.65
C SER A 42 13.94 3.43 -24.63
N HIS A 43 13.00 3.75 -23.74
CA HIS A 43 13.19 4.85 -22.80
C HIS A 43 12.79 4.50 -21.35
N PRO A 44 13.53 5.00 -20.34
CA PRO A 44 13.20 4.79 -18.92
C PRO A 44 11.91 5.50 -18.49
N TYR A 45 11.30 6.29 -19.39
CA TYR A 45 10.00 6.92 -19.22
C TYR A 45 9.04 6.44 -20.31
N SER A 46 7.78 6.22 -19.96
CA SER A 46 6.74 5.88 -20.91
C SER A 46 6.29 7.15 -21.65
N LEU A 47 6.28 7.16 -22.99
CA LEU A 47 5.80 8.29 -23.78
C LEU A 47 4.32 8.63 -23.50
N MET A 48 3.56 7.66 -22.95
CA MET A 48 2.18 7.88 -22.50
C MET A 48 2.09 8.81 -21.27
N GLU A 49 3.15 8.94 -20.48
CA GLU A 49 3.21 9.90 -19.37
C GLU A 49 3.17 11.36 -19.86
N PHE A 50 3.53 11.59 -21.13
CA PHE A 50 3.57 12.91 -21.77
C PHE A 50 2.46 13.12 -22.81
N SER A 51 1.67 12.09 -23.15
CA SER A 51 0.67 12.14 -24.23
C SER A 51 -0.75 12.47 -23.77
N GLU A 52 -1.09 12.22 -22.49
CA GLU A 52 -2.34 12.71 -21.90
C GLU A 52 -2.09 14.12 -21.35
N GLY A 53 -2.80 15.11 -21.91
CA GLY A 53 -2.73 16.55 -21.62
C GLY A 53 -1.90 16.97 -20.41
N TRP A 54 -0.88 17.78 -20.68
CA TRP A 54 0.10 18.41 -19.77
C TRP A 54 -0.51 19.18 -18.55
N GLU A 55 -1.83 19.15 -18.36
CA GLU A 55 -2.56 19.94 -17.36
C GLU A 55 -2.81 19.17 -16.04
N ASP A 56 -2.57 17.85 -15.98
CA ASP A 56 -2.93 17.03 -14.81
C ASP A 56 -1.77 16.75 -13.83
N HIS A 57 -0.92 17.76 -13.57
CA HIS A 57 0.17 17.68 -12.59
C HIS A 57 -0.27 17.19 -11.20
N GLY A 58 -1.50 17.52 -10.78
CA GLY A 58 -2.07 17.08 -9.50
C GLY A 58 -2.31 15.58 -9.41
N ASN A 59 -2.65 14.93 -10.53
CA ASN A 59 -2.85 13.48 -10.60
C ASN A 59 -1.51 12.73 -10.59
N LEU A 60 -0.50 13.24 -11.28
CA LEU A 60 0.84 12.65 -11.25
C LEU A 60 1.42 12.65 -9.83
N GLN A 61 1.37 13.79 -9.15
CA GLN A 61 1.86 13.89 -7.77
C GLN A 61 1.09 12.97 -6.82
N LEU A 62 -0.23 12.88 -6.97
CA LEU A 62 -1.07 11.97 -6.19
C LEU A 62 -0.67 10.51 -6.41
N ARG A 63 -0.47 10.08 -7.67
CA ARG A 63 -0.06 8.71 -8.02
C ARG A 63 1.32 8.38 -7.43
N MET A 64 2.31 9.26 -7.60
CA MET A 64 3.65 9.06 -7.05
C MET A 64 3.64 8.89 -5.53
N GLU A 65 2.84 9.69 -4.81
CA GLU A 65 2.73 9.56 -3.35
C GLU A 65 1.98 8.29 -2.92
N GLN A 66 1.01 7.82 -3.71
CA GLN A 66 0.35 6.54 -3.48
C GLN A 66 1.31 5.35 -3.65
N GLU A 67 2.12 5.35 -4.72
CA GLU A 67 3.14 4.32 -4.96
C GLU A 67 4.19 4.30 -3.85
N ARG A 68 4.68 5.48 -3.43
CA ARG A 68 5.63 5.61 -2.31
C ARG A 68 5.04 5.09 -1.00
N LEU A 69 3.77 5.35 -0.73
CA LEU A 69 3.07 4.84 0.45
C LEU A 69 2.93 3.32 0.38
N TYR A 70 2.57 2.78 -0.79
CA TYR A 70 2.46 1.33 -1.00
C TYR A 70 3.81 0.64 -0.78
N LEU A 71 4.88 1.13 -1.40
CA LEU A 71 6.22 0.59 -1.24
C LEU A 71 6.68 0.62 0.22
N PHE A 72 6.43 1.73 0.92
CA PHE A 72 6.73 1.87 2.35
C PHE A 72 6.00 0.83 3.22
N ASN A 73 4.70 0.63 2.95
CA ASN A 73 3.89 -0.35 3.66
C ASN A 73 4.41 -1.77 3.40
N HIS A 74 4.66 -2.09 2.12
CA HIS A 74 5.17 -3.40 1.72
C HIS A 74 6.52 -3.73 2.35
N THR A 75 7.51 -2.82 2.27
CA THR A 75 8.85 -3.05 2.82
C THR A 75 8.81 -3.22 4.34
N PHE A 76 8.00 -2.43 5.04
CA PHE A 76 7.85 -2.54 6.49
C PHE A 76 7.35 -3.92 6.92
N TRP A 77 6.29 -4.42 6.29
CA TRP A 77 5.70 -5.73 6.63
C TRP A 77 6.52 -6.90 6.12
N LEU A 78 7.21 -6.74 4.98
CA LEU A 78 8.15 -7.75 4.51
C LEU A 78 9.25 -7.98 5.55
N ASP A 79 9.88 -6.91 6.03
CA ASP A 79 10.91 -6.99 7.07
C ASP A 79 10.35 -7.51 8.40
N SER A 80 9.19 -7.00 8.83
CA SER A 80 8.54 -7.44 10.07
C SER A 80 8.25 -8.95 10.05
N ASN A 81 7.67 -9.45 8.97
CA ASN A 81 7.30 -10.85 8.85
C ASN A 81 8.54 -11.73 8.70
N THR A 82 9.59 -11.26 8.02
CA THR A 82 10.86 -11.99 7.90
C THR A 82 11.49 -12.21 9.27
N ARG A 83 11.64 -11.15 10.07
CA ARG A 83 12.18 -11.23 11.43
C ARG A 83 11.30 -12.08 12.36
N PHE A 84 9.98 -11.98 12.23
CA PHE A 84 9.04 -12.79 12.99
C PHE A 84 9.20 -14.28 12.68
N LEU A 85 9.26 -14.65 11.39
CA LEU A 85 9.41 -16.04 10.97
C LEU A 85 10.76 -16.62 11.41
N GLN A 86 11.84 -15.83 11.29
CA GLN A 86 13.16 -16.22 11.79
C GLN A 86 13.16 -16.47 13.30
N GLY A 87 12.65 -15.51 14.10
CA GLY A 87 12.61 -15.67 15.55
C GLY A 87 11.73 -16.81 16.01
N LYS A 88 10.60 -17.04 15.32
CA LYS A 88 9.71 -18.18 15.60
C LYS A 88 10.40 -19.51 15.31
N GLU A 89 11.12 -19.59 14.20
CA GLU A 89 11.88 -20.78 13.80
C GLU A 89 12.99 -21.07 14.82
N GLU A 90 13.73 -20.06 15.25
CA GLU A 90 14.75 -20.21 16.30
C GLU A 90 14.16 -20.72 17.63
N ALA A 91 13.00 -20.20 18.04
CA ALA A 91 12.32 -20.65 19.25
C ALA A 91 11.92 -22.14 19.15
N LEU A 92 11.42 -22.55 17.98
CA LEU A 92 11.09 -23.95 17.71
C LEU A 92 12.32 -24.86 17.67
N GLN A 93 13.41 -24.43 17.03
CA GLN A 93 14.66 -25.20 17.00
C GLN A 93 15.25 -25.40 18.39
N ARG A 94 15.19 -24.37 19.26
CA ARG A 94 15.60 -24.48 20.66
C ARG A 94 14.74 -25.47 21.43
N TRP A 95 13.42 -25.46 21.20
CA TRP A 95 12.51 -26.44 21.79
C TRP A 95 12.81 -27.87 21.31
N GLU A 96 13.00 -28.08 20.01
CA GLU A 96 13.34 -29.40 19.43
C GLU A 96 14.67 -29.93 19.96
N ALA A 97 15.68 -29.05 20.13
CA ALA A 97 16.98 -29.42 20.68
C ALA A 97 16.94 -29.87 22.15
N ASN A 98 15.94 -29.40 22.92
CA ASN A 98 15.73 -29.85 24.30
C ASN A 98 15.20 -31.30 24.38
N GLY A 99 14.86 -31.93 23.25
CA GLY A 99 14.41 -33.31 23.17
C GLY A 99 12.97 -33.54 23.64
N ASP A 100 12.26 -32.48 24.01
CA ASP A 100 10.86 -32.52 24.43
C ASP A 100 9.94 -32.59 23.20
N LYS A 101 8.94 -33.48 23.26
CA LYS A 101 7.94 -33.68 22.19
C LYS A 101 6.52 -33.39 22.66
N SER A 102 6.36 -32.91 23.90
CA SER A 102 5.07 -32.53 24.44
C SER A 102 4.49 -31.33 23.68
N PRO A 103 3.23 -31.42 23.21
CA PRO A 103 2.55 -30.28 22.60
C PRO A 103 2.37 -29.11 23.58
N GLU A 104 2.17 -29.39 24.87
CA GLU A 104 2.01 -28.37 25.91
C GLU A 104 3.28 -27.53 26.08
N SER A 105 4.44 -28.18 26.12
CA SER A 105 5.75 -27.53 26.21
C SER A 105 6.02 -26.61 25.00
N LYS A 106 5.64 -27.07 23.80
CA LYS A 106 5.73 -26.26 22.58
C LYS A 106 4.86 -25.00 22.66
N GLU A 107 3.64 -25.12 23.17
CA GLU A 107 2.74 -23.97 23.34
C GLU A 107 3.29 -22.94 24.32
N VAL A 108 3.92 -23.37 25.41
CA VAL A 108 4.57 -22.48 26.38
C VAL A 108 5.69 -21.68 25.71
N VAL A 109 6.58 -22.35 24.97
CA VAL A 109 7.69 -21.70 24.27
C VAL A 109 7.18 -20.70 23.23
N LEU A 110 6.15 -21.08 22.46
CA LEU A 110 5.56 -20.18 21.47
C LEU A 110 4.88 -18.97 22.12
N SER A 111 4.13 -19.18 23.21
CA SER A 111 3.48 -18.11 23.96
C SER A 111 4.48 -17.09 24.49
N GLU A 112 5.59 -17.57 25.06
CA GLU A 112 6.68 -16.72 25.52
C GLU A 112 7.29 -15.92 24.37
N PHE A 113 7.59 -16.58 23.25
CA PHE A 113 8.07 -15.91 22.04
C PHE A 113 7.12 -14.81 21.56
N TYR A 114 5.82 -15.09 21.46
CA TYR A 114 4.83 -14.09 21.02
C TYR A 114 4.77 -12.87 21.95
N SER A 115 4.81 -13.11 23.26
CA SER A 115 4.84 -12.04 24.26
C SER A 115 6.08 -11.16 24.10
N GLN A 116 7.26 -11.77 24.03
CA GLN A 116 8.52 -11.06 23.84
C GLN A 116 8.56 -10.29 22.52
N TRP A 117 8.13 -10.93 21.42
CA TRP A 117 8.04 -10.30 20.10
C TRP A 117 7.15 -9.04 20.13
N SER A 118 5.96 -9.14 20.73
CA SER A 118 5.04 -8.00 20.83
C SER A 118 5.65 -6.82 21.58
N ILE A 119 6.37 -7.08 22.68
CA ILE A 119 7.03 -6.04 23.48
C ILE A 119 8.17 -5.38 22.67
N GLN A 120 9.01 -6.18 22.03
CA GLN A 120 10.16 -5.69 21.26
C GLN A 120 9.70 -4.86 20.06
N GLU A 121 8.69 -5.34 19.34
CA GLU A 121 8.23 -4.74 18.09
C GLU A 121 7.32 -3.52 18.30
N ALA A 122 6.77 -3.32 19.51
CA ALA A 122 5.87 -2.22 19.85
C ALA A 122 6.44 -0.83 19.48
N SER A 123 7.72 -0.59 19.76
CA SER A 123 8.37 0.70 19.46
C SER A 123 8.50 0.94 17.94
N ARG A 124 8.78 -0.12 17.16
CA ARG A 124 8.88 -0.07 15.70
C ARG A 124 7.50 0.12 15.07
N GLN A 125 6.48 -0.56 15.58
CA GLN A 125 5.09 -0.37 15.15
C GLN A 125 4.56 1.03 15.44
N ALA A 126 4.92 1.62 16.59
CA ALA A 126 4.55 3.00 16.91
C ALA A 126 5.16 4.00 15.92
N LYS A 127 6.45 3.84 15.60
CA LYS A 127 7.15 4.65 14.59
C LYS A 127 6.52 4.48 13.20
N TYR A 128 6.23 3.24 12.80
CA TYR A 128 5.55 2.95 11.55
C TYR A 128 4.18 3.60 11.46
N THR A 129 3.33 3.44 12.49
CA THR A 129 1.98 4.01 12.55
C THR A 129 2.03 5.53 12.40
N LYS A 130 2.98 6.19 13.07
CA LYS A 130 3.18 7.64 12.97
C LYS A 130 3.53 8.07 11.53
N GLU A 131 4.48 7.40 10.88
CA GLU A 131 4.90 7.74 9.51
C GLU A 131 3.84 7.36 8.47
N TRP A 132 3.18 6.22 8.62
CA TRP A 132 2.06 5.80 7.78
C TRP A 132 0.92 6.81 7.83
N ASN A 133 0.54 7.26 9.02
CA ASN A 133 -0.48 8.31 9.20
C ASN A 133 -0.08 9.63 8.55
N LYS A 134 1.19 10.04 8.70
CA LYS A 134 1.73 11.26 8.08
C LYS A 134 1.62 11.20 6.55
N ARG A 135 2.04 10.09 5.94
CA ARG A 135 1.98 9.88 4.48
C ARG A 135 0.55 9.77 3.97
N ASN A 136 -0.33 9.05 4.68
CA ASN A 136 -1.75 8.98 4.34
C ASN A 136 -2.42 10.34 4.32
N ARG A 137 -2.16 11.18 5.33
CA ARG A 137 -2.70 12.55 5.36
C ARG A 137 -2.28 13.37 4.14
N LEU A 138 -1.06 13.16 3.63
CA LEU A 138 -0.58 13.80 2.41
C LEU A 138 -1.39 13.32 1.19
N VAL A 139 -1.51 12.01 1.00
CA VAL A 139 -2.27 11.41 -0.12
C VAL A 139 -3.73 11.88 -0.09
N ILE A 140 -4.37 11.90 1.07
CA ILE A 140 -5.76 12.37 1.23
C ILE A 140 -5.89 13.85 0.85
N LYS A 141 -4.94 14.70 1.28
CA LYS A 141 -4.94 16.13 0.90
C LYS A 141 -4.80 16.32 -0.60
N LEU A 142 -3.89 15.59 -1.24
CA LEU A 142 -3.69 15.64 -2.69
C LEU A 142 -4.95 15.16 -3.45
N ALA A 143 -5.55 14.07 -3.00
CA ALA A 143 -6.78 13.53 -3.59
C ALA A 143 -7.96 14.51 -3.47
N MET A 144 -8.13 15.15 -2.31
CA MET A 144 -9.16 16.17 -2.12
C MET A 144 -8.92 17.39 -3.01
N GLY A 145 -7.69 17.89 -3.08
CA GLY A 145 -7.34 19.02 -3.95
C GLY A 145 -7.63 18.72 -5.43
N HIS A 146 -7.24 17.53 -5.88
CA HIS A 146 -7.53 17.03 -7.22
C HIS A 146 -9.05 16.98 -7.49
N GLN A 147 -9.83 16.42 -6.57
CA GLN A 147 -11.28 16.29 -6.74
C GLN A 147 -12.01 17.65 -6.75
N ILE A 148 -11.56 18.60 -5.92
CA ILE A 148 -12.11 19.97 -5.90
C ILE A 148 -11.86 20.68 -7.24
N ARG A 149 -10.67 20.49 -7.83
CA ARG A 149 -10.34 21.06 -9.14
C ARG A 149 -11.26 20.50 -10.24
N LEU A 150 -11.39 19.17 -10.32
CA LEU A 150 -12.30 18.54 -11.29
C LEU A 150 -13.75 18.99 -11.12
N TRP A 151 -14.20 19.15 -9.87
CA TRP A 151 -15.54 19.66 -9.59
C TRP A 151 -15.72 21.09 -10.08
N LYS A 152 -14.76 21.98 -9.85
CA LYS A 152 -14.79 23.37 -10.36
C LYS A 152 -14.84 23.40 -11.89
N GLU A 153 -14.02 22.58 -12.57
CA GLU A 153 -14.02 22.46 -14.03
C GLU A 153 -15.35 21.93 -14.58
N SER A 154 -15.99 21.00 -13.87
CA SER A 154 -17.32 20.49 -14.25
C SER A 154 -18.41 21.57 -14.14
N LEU A 155 -18.34 22.41 -13.10
CA LEU A 155 -19.27 23.51 -12.90
C LEU A 155 -19.08 24.61 -13.94
N THR A 156 -17.84 24.97 -14.27
CA THR A 156 -17.58 25.99 -15.31
C THR A 156 -18.07 25.52 -16.67
N LYS A 157 -17.85 24.26 -17.05
CA LYS A 157 -18.40 23.68 -18.29
C LYS A 157 -19.93 23.73 -18.30
N ALA A 158 -20.57 23.31 -17.21
CA ALA A 158 -22.03 23.34 -17.08
C ALA A 158 -22.63 24.75 -17.14
N LEU A 159 -21.93 25.77 -16.61
CA LEU A 159 -22.35 27.17 -16.66
C LEU A 159 -22.11 27.82 -18.03
N LEU A 160 -21.11 27.35 -18.79
CA LEU A 160 -20.78 27.83 -20.14
C LEU A 160 -21.59 27.16 -21.25
N GLY A 161 -22.47 26.21 -20.92
CA GLY A 161 -23.38 25.58 -21.88
C GLY A 161 -22.70 24.70 -22.94
N GLN A 162 -21.49 24.20 -22.67
CA GLN A 162 -20.80 23.18 -23.48
C GLN A 162 -20.96 21.79 -22.87
#